data_AF-A0A3A6H5N0-F1
#
_entry.id   AF-A0A3A6H5N0-F1
#
_cell.length_a   1.000
_cell.length_b   1.000
_cell.length_c   1.000
_cell.angle_alpha   90.00
_cell.angle_beta   90.00
_cell.angle_gamma   90.00
#
_symmetry.space_group_name_H-M   'P 1'
#
loop_
_entity.id
_entity.type
_entity.pdbx_description
1 polymer ?
#
loop_
_entity_poly.entity_id
_entity_poly.type
_entity_poly.pdbx_seq_one_letter_code
_entity_poly.pdbx_strand_id
1 'polypeptide(L)'
;MKVQNNIVLNSDLGGVKVIPEGSGADVKYYAQLGADAASKKLLGRPEISFYDVSFSLPINSTKVINLDDYIDNGILVGALIKSFSAPWTPANQSFTSSLLNNKVSIDYRANDSGFSASLTLGLYYYVP
;
A
#
# COMPACT_ATOMS: atom_id res chain seq x y z
N MET A 1 -45.93 22.90 -16.03
CA MET A 1 -45.64 22.64 -14.60
C MET A 1 -44.24 22.04 -14.53
N LYS A 2 -43.25 22.76 -13.99
CA LYS A 2 -41.85 22.29 -13.93
C LYS A 2 -41.71 21.44 -12.68
N VAL A 3 -41.44 20.15 -12.83
CA VAL A 3 -41.14 19.25 -11.71
C VAL A 3 -39.75 19.60 -11.19
N GLN A 4 -39.66 20.08 -9.96
CA GLN A 4 -38.38 20.22 -9.25
C GLN A 4 -38.04 18.87 -8.63
N ASN A 5 -36.93 18.27 -9.07
CA ASN A 5 -36.33 17.13 -8.39
C ASN A 5 -35.65 17.63 -7.11
N ASN A 6 -36.41 17.76 -6.02
CA ASN A 6 -35.85 18.04 -4.69
C ASN A 6 -35.17 16.77 -4.16
N ILE A 7 -33.89 16.58 -4.50
CA ILE A 7 -33.02 15.67 -3.76
C ILE A 7 -32.70 16.38 -2.44
N VAL A 8 -33.43 16.05 -1.37
CA VAL A 8 -33.11 16.52 -0.03
C VAL A 8 -31.92 15.71 0.49
N LEU A 9 -30.70 16.21 0.26
CA LEU A 9 -29.48 15.72 0.89
C LEU A 9 -29.39 16.24 2.34
N ASN A 10 -30.38 15.94 3.18
CA ASN A 10 -30.30 16.28 4.60
C ASN A 10 -29.65 15.12 5.37
N SER A 11 -28.34 15.00 5.25
CA SER A 11 -27.54 14.35 6.29
C SER A 11 -27.10 15.47 7.24
N ASP A 12 -27.70 15.53 8.44
CA ASP A 12 -27.09 16.29 9.53
C ASP A 12 -25.74 15.63 9.85
N LEU A 13 -24.67 16.19 9.28
CA LEU A 13 -23.31 15.67 9.47
C LEU A 13 -22.61 16.34 10.67
N GLY A 14 -23.38 16.92 11.61
CA GLY A 14 -22.80 17.49 12.84
C GLY A 14 -21.80 18.62 12.58
N GLY A 15 -22.04 19.43 11.54
CA GLY A 15 -21.15 20.53 11.15
C GLY A 15 -20.02 20.13 10.19
N VAL A 16 -20.01 18.90 9.68
CA VAL A 16 -19.13 18.49 8.58
C VAL A 16 -19.69 18.96 7.23
N LYS A 17 -18.83 19.55 6.40
CA LYS A 17 -19.14 19.95 5.02
C LYS A 17 -18.33 19.11 4.04
N VAL A 18 -18.94 18.74 2.92
CA VAL A 18 -18.23 18.16 1.77
C VAL A 18 -17.81 19.29 0.84
N ILE A 19 -16.51 19.37 0.55
CA ILE A 19 -15.89 20.43 -0.24
C ILE A 19 -15.29 19.79 -1.50
N PRO A 20 -15.83 20.08 -2.69
CA PRO A 20 -15.19 19.72 -3.95
C PRO A 20 -14.08 20.73 -4.28
N GLU A 21 -12.90 20.24 -4.65
CA GLU A 21 -11.78 21.04 -5.15
C GLU A 21 -11.27 20.46 -6.47
N GLY A 22 -11.06 21.29 -7.49
CA GLY A 22 -10.66 20.87 -8.84
C GLY A 22 -11.78 21.01 -9.88
N SER A 23 -11.60 20.38 -11.05
CA SER A 23 -12.54 20.47 -12.17
C SER A 23 -12.56 19.18 -13.00
N GLY A 24 -13.72 18.83 -13.57
CA GLY A 24 -13.84 17.66 -14.45
C GLY A 24 -13.70 16.34 -13.69
N ALA A 25 -12.98 15.38 -14.29
CA ALA A 25 -12.71 14.08 -13.66
C ALA A 25 -11.73 14.16 -12.48
N ASP A 26 -11.01 15.28 -12.32
CA ASP A 26 -10.00 15.47 -11.29
C ASP A 26 -10.54 16.15 -10.02
N VAL A 27 -11.87 16.27 -9.87
CA VAL A 27 -12.49 16.83 -8.66
C VAL A 27 -12.22 15.91 -7.48
N LYS A 28 -11.56 16.46 -6.46
CA LYS A 28 -11.35 15.83 -5.15
C LYS A 28 -12.44 16.27 -4.20
N TYR A 29 -12.96 15.34 -3.41
CA TYR A 29 -13.97 15.64 -2.41
C TYR A 29 -13.33 15.55 -1.03
N TYR A 30 -13.54 16.56 -0.19
CA TYR A 30 -13.01 16.60 1.17
C TYR A 30 -14.15 16.69 2.17
N ALA A 31 -14.07 16.00 3.29
CA ALA A 31 -14.88 16.31 4.48
C ALA A 31 -14.12 17.30 5.37
N GLN A 32 -14.77 18.38 5.78
CA GLN A 32 -14.21 19.37 6.70
C GLN A 32 -15.16 19.58 7.86
N LEU A 33 -14.68 19.44 9.09
CA LEU A 33 -15.46 19.76 10.29
C LEU A 33 -15.29 21.26 10.62
N GLY A 34 -16.39 22.01 10.64
CA GLY A 34 -16.37 23.44 10.92
C GLY A 34 -15.62 24.25 9.85
N ALA A 35 -15.06 25.40 10.24
CA ALA A 35 -14.36 26.32 9.32
C ALA A 35 -12.83 26.09 9.24
N ASP A 36 -12.31 25.10 9.96
CA ASP A 36 -10.87 24.85 10.05
C ASP A 36 -10.33 24.11 8.81
N ALA A 37 -9.42 24.72 8.06
CA ALA A 37 -8.80 24.11 6.90
C ALA A 37 -7.90 22.91 7.26
N ALA A 38 -7.41 22.81 8.50
CA ALA A 38 -6.63 21.68 8.97
C ALA A 38 -7.47 20.40 9.21
N SER A 39 -8.79 20.55 9.37
CA SER A 39 -9.71 19.41 9.54
C SER A 39 -10.15 18.77 8.23
N LYS A 40 -9.72 19.32 7.07
CA LYS A 40 -10.01 18.79 5.73
C LYS A 40 -9.41 17.40 5.55
N LYS A 41 -10.27 16.39 5.29
CA LYS A 41 -9.87 15.02 4.94
C LYS A 41 -10.38 14.63 3.57
N LEU A 42 -9.49 14.15 2.71
CA LEU A 42 -9.85 13.64 1.39
C LEU A 42 -10.76 12.41 1.51
N LEU A 43 -11.87 12.42 0.78
CA LEU A 43 -12.82 11.33 0.66
C LEU A 43 -12.47 10.47 -0.56
N GLY A 44 -12.70 9.16 -0.46
CA GLY A 44 -12.44 8.21 -1.55
C GLY A 44 -10.96 7.95 -1.83
N ARG A 45 -10.06 8.27 -0.89
CA ARG A 45 -8.66 7.83 -1.01
C ARG A 45 -8.61 6.30 -0.80
N PRO A 46 -7.91 5.54 -1.66
CA PRO A 46 -7.71 4.12 -1.44
C PRO A 46 -7.00 3.89 -0.10
N GLU A 47 -7.56 3.04 0.73
CA GLU A 47 -6.91 2.61 1.97
C GLU A 47 -5.72 1.72 1.63
N ILE A 48 -4.53 2.06 2.14
CA ILE A 48 -3.35 1.22 1.97
C ILE A 48 -3.43 0.12 3.02
N SER A 49 -3.62 -1.11 2.54
CA SER A 49 -3.55 -2.33 3.32
C SER A 49 -2.17 -2.96 3.22
N PHE A 50 -1.87 -3.91 4.10
CA PHE A 50 -0.64 -4.69 4.05
C PHE A 50 -0.91 -6.19 4.19
N TYR A 51 -0.07 -6.99 3.54
CA TYR A 51 -0.07 -8.45 3.64
C TYR A 51 1.36 -8.94 3.88
N ASP A 52 1.57 -9.75 4.91
CA ASP A 52 2.89 -10.26 5.27
C ASP A 52 3.14 -11.62 4.63
N VAL A 53 4.20 -11.74 3.83
CA VAL A 53 4.64 -12.99 3.22
C VAL A 53 5.94 -13.44 3.86
N SER A 54 5.93 -14.62 4.49
CA SER A 54 7.12 -15.23 5.07
C SER A 54 7.64 -16.36 4.18
N PHE A 55 8.95 -16.37 3.91
CA PHE A 55 9.57 -17.37 3.05
C PHE A 55 11.03 -17.64 3.40
N SER A 56 11.52 -18.79 2.94
CA SER A 56 12.95 -19.12 2.95
C SER A 56 13.61 -18.54 1.69
N LEU A 57 14.72 -17.84 1.88
CA LEU A 57 15.52 -17.22 0.84
C LEU A 57 16.96 -17.76 0.90
N PRO A 58 17.37 -18.61 -0.05
CA PRO A 58 18.75 -19.07 -0.14
C PRO A 58 19.73 -17.88 -0.24
N ILE A 59 20.90 -17.99 0.39
CA ILE A 59 21.98 -17.02 0.19
C ILE A 59 22.37 -16.95 -1.29
N ASN A 60 22.72 -15.76 -1.77
CA ASN A 60 23.11 -15.53 -3.15
C ASN A 60 22.02 -15.92 -4.17
N SER A 61 20.76 -15.66 -3.80
CA SER A 61 19.61 -15.89 -4.67
C SER A 61 18.70 -14.66 -4.77
N THR A 62 17.75 -14.76 -5.69
CA THR A 62 16.69 -13.78 -5.89
C THR A 62 15.34 -14.46 -5.68
N LYS A 63 14.42 -13.80 -4.98
CA LYS A 63 13.02 -14.22 -4.89
C LYS A 63 12.13 -13.16 -5.49
N VAL A 64 11.21 -13.59 -6.34
CA VAL A 64 10.11 -12.77 -6.85
C VAL A 64 8.83 -13.18 -6.13
N ILE A 65 8.13 -12.19 -5.59
CA ILE A 65 6.81 -12.32 -4.98
C ILE A 65 5.83 -11.55 -5.86
N ASN A 66 4.72 -12.19 -6.25
CA ASN A 66 3.63 -11.55 -6.97
C ASN A 66 2.47 -11.29 -6.00
N LEU A 67 1.97 -10.06 -5.95
CA LEU A 67 0.83 -9.70 -5.10
C LEU A 67 -0.43 -10.47 -5.48
N ASP A 68 -0.61 -10.72 -6.79
CA ASP A 68 -1.81 -11.39 -7.33
C ASP A 68 -1.97 -12.84 -6.81
N ASP A 69 -0.91 -13.45 -6.27
CA ASP A 69 -0.97 -14.79 -5.69
C ASP A 69 -1.67 -14.78 -4.30
N TYR A 70 -1.89 -13.59 -3.72
CA TYR A 70 -2.40 -13.41 -2.36
C TYR A 70 -3.63 -12.51 -2.30
N ILE A 71 -3.68 -11.46 -3.12
CA ILE A 71 -4.71 -10.42 -3.07
C ILE A 71 -5.32 -10.25 -4.47
N ASP A 72 -6.60 -10.56 -4.60
CA ASP A 72 -7.35 -10.32 -5.82
C ASP A 72 -7.52 -8.81 -6.08
N ASN A 73 -7.27 -8.37 -7.31
CA ASN A 73 -7.38 -6.97 -7.76
C ASN A 73 -6.54 -5.97 -6.94
N GLY A 74 -5.56 -6.44 -6.17
CA GLY A 74 -4.64 -5.57 -5.44
C GLY A 74 -3.70 -4.83 -6.39
N ILE A 75 -3.40 -3.57 -6.06
CA ILE A 75 -2.35 -2.80 -6.73
C ILE A 75 -1.23 -2.56 -5.74
N LEU A 76 -0.06 -3.12 -6.03
CA LEU A 76 1.11 -3.01 -5.17
C LEU A 76 1.66 -1.58 -5.22
N VAL A 77 1.85 -0.97 -4.05
CA VAL A 77 2.43 0.37 -3.90
C VAL A 77 3.82 0.36 -3.28
N GLY A 78 4.18 -0.72 -2.58
CA GLY A 78 5.50 -0.84 -1.97
C GLY A 78 5.69 -2.17 -1.25
N ALA A 79 6.92 -2.42 -0.81
CA ALA A 79 7.23 -3.54 0.06
C ALA A 79 8.34 -3.19 1.06
N LEU A 80 8.28 -3.80 2.24
CA LEU A 80 9.25 -3.60 3.32
C LEU A 80 9.67 -4.93 3.92
N ILE A 81 10.98 -5.15 4.07
CA ILE A 81 11.49 -6.29 4.85
C ILE A 81 11.17 -6.01 6.32
N LYS A 82 10.25 -6.78 6.90
CA LYS A 82 9.82 -6.62 8.31
C LYS A 82 10.67 -7.44 9.26
N SER A 83 11.16 -8.59 8.80
CA SER A 83 12.08 -9.42 9.55
C SER A 83 13.03 -10.16 8.62
N PHE A 84 14.23 -10.42 9.12
CA PHE A 84 15.24 -11.23 8.48
C PHE A 84 15.99 -12.01 9.56
N SER A 85 16.20 -13.29 9.33
CA SER A 85 16.95 -14.16 10.23
C SER A 85 17.80 -15.13 9.43
N ALA A 86 19.11 -15.10 9.67
CA ALA A 86 20.08 -16.05 9.16
C ALA A 86 20.63 -16.89 10.33
N PRO A 87 21.13 -18.11 10.07
CA PRO A 87 21.68 -18.99 11.11
C PRO A 87 22.93 -18.40 11.81
N TRP A 88 23.62 -17.46 11.16
CA TRP A 88 24.68 -16.64 11.72
C TRP A 88 24.70 -15.28 11.01
N THR A 89 25.47 -14.32 11.53
CA THR A 89 25.68 -13.03 10.88
C THR A 89 26.60 -13.20 9.66
N PRO A 90 26.08 -13.09 8.42
CA PRO A 90 26.86 -13.31 7.20
C PRO A 90 27.80 -12.13 6.93
N ALA A 91 28.96 -12.39 6.35
CA ALA A 91 29.90 -11.36 5.97
C ALA A 91 29.42 -10.63 4.70
N ASN A 92 29.48 -9.29 4.73
CA ASN A 92 29.15 -8.41 3.60
C ASN A 92 27.76 -8.66 3.01
N GLN A 93 26.75 -8.80 3.88
CA GLN A 93 25.37 -8.94 3.41
C GLN A 93 24.86 -7.68 2.71
N SER A 94 24.12 -7.87 1.63
CA SER A 94 23.40 -6.80 0.94
C SER A 94 22.04 -7.29 0.44
N PHE A 95 21.09 -6.36 0.42
CA PHE A 95 19.78 -6.54 -0.17
C PHE A 95 19.59 -5.51 -1.26
N THR A 96 19.11 -5.94 -2.40
CA THR A 96 18.54 -5.03 -3.40
C THR A 96 17.11 -5.44 -3.67
N SER A 97 16.24 -4.45 -3.88
CA SER A 97 14.86 -4.69 -4.23
C SER A 97 14.49 -3.90 -5.47
N SER A 98 13.57 -4.46 -6.25
CA SER A 98 12.93 -3.77 -7.35
C SER A 98 11.45 -4.09 -7.35
N LEU A 99 10.66 -3.13 -7.82
CA LEU A 99 9.21 -3.23 -7.92
C LEU A 99 8.85 -2.96 -9.38
N LEU A 100 8.15 -3.92 -9.99
CA LEU A 100 7.66 -3.82 -11.35
C LEU A 100 6.26 -4.41 -11.41
N ASN A 101 5.27 -3.57 -11.70
CA ASN A 101 3.86 -3.93 -11.60
C ASN A 101 3.53 -4.46 -10.18
N ASN A 102 2.79 -5.56 -10.09
CA ASN A 102 2.44 -6.22 -8.85
C ASN A 102 3.52 -7.17 -8.30
N LYS A 103 4.75 -7.10 -8.83
CA LYS A 103 5.86 -7.97 -8.43
C LYS A 103 6.94 -7.21 -7.69
N VAL A 104 7.42 -7.82 -6.61
CA VAL A 104 8.63 -7.41 -5.91
C VAL A 104 9.69 -8.49 -6.07
N SER A 105 10.86 -8.08 -6.55
CA SER A 105 12.05 -8.91 -6.59
C SER A 105 12.97 -8.48 -5.47
N ILE A 106 13.40 -9.43 -4.64
CA ILE A 106 14.40 -9.23 -3.59
C ILE A 106 15.60 -10.09 -3.90
N ASP A 107 16.73 -9.43 -4.04
CA ASP A 107 18.01 -10.07 -4.20
C ASP A 107 18.78 -10.04 -2.88
N TYR A 108 19.25 -11.20 -2.45
CA TYR A 108 20.07 -11.34 -1.26
C TYR A 108 21.46 -11.85 -1.63
N ARG A 109 22.49 -11.11 -1.25
CA ARG A 109 23.90 -11.44 -1.52
C ARG A 109 24.73 -11.36 -0.23
N ALA A 110 25.67 -12.30 -0.08
CA ALA A 110 26.69 -12.31 0.97
C ALA A 110 27.88 -13.19 0.54
N ASN A 111 29.02 -13.04 1.20
CA ASN A 111 30.24 -13.78 0.84
C ASN A 111 30.23 -15.25 1.30
N ASP A 112 29.35 -15.58 2.24
CA ASP A 112 29.12 -16.92 2.75
C ASP A 112 28.42 -17.82 1.72
N SER A 113 28.28 -19.11 2.06
CA SER A 113 27.55 -20.07 1.23
C SER A 113 26.83 -21.13 2.08
N GLY A 114 25.88 -21.83 1.47
CA GLY A 114 25.33 -23.07 2.04
C GLY A 114 24.20 -22.92 3.05
N PHE A 115 23.54 -21.77 3.14
CA PHE A 115 22.36 -21.60 4.01
C PHE A 115 21.20 -20.88 3.31
N SER A 116 20.04 -20.95 3.94
CA SER A 116 18.88 -20.11 3.62
C SER A 116 18.50 -19.29 4.83
N ALA A 117 18.13 -18.04 4.60
CA ALA A 117 17.60 -17.16 5.62
C ALA A 117 16.06 -17.20 5.60
N SER A 118 15.45 -16.92 6.74
CA SER A 118 14.02 -16.66 6.84
C SER A 118 13.77 -15.16 6.71
N LEU A 119 12.84 -14.76 5.84
CA LEU A 119 12.49 -13.37 5.61
C LEU A 119 10.97 -13.20 5.64
N THR A 120 10.49 -12.14 6.28
CA THR A 120 9.10 -11.67 6.17
C THR A 120 9.08 -10.35 5.43
N LEU A 121 8.32 -10.31 4.33
CA LEU A 121 8.09 -9.13 3.52
C LEU A 121 6.67 -8.62 3.75
N GLY A 122 6.51 -7.36 4.13
CA GLY A 122 5.23 -6.68 4.10
C GLY A 122 4.97 -6.12 2.70
N LEU A 123 3.94 -6.59 2.02
CA LEU A 123 3.45 -6.04 0.76
C LEU A 123 2.40 -4.98 1.07
N TYR A 124 2.62 -3.74 0.64
CA TYR A 124 1.66 -2.64 0.80
C TYR A 124 0.90 -2.46 -0.51
N TYR A 125 -0.42 -2.46 -0.42
CA TYR A 125 -1.29 -2.40 -1.60
C TYR A 125 -2.55 -1.60 -1.30
N TYR A 126 -3.28 -1.24 -2.34
CA TYR A 126 -4.68 -0.84 -2.22
C TYR A 126 -5.53 -1.68 -3.17
N VAL A 127 -6.83 -1.75 -2.89
CA VAL A 127 -7.83 -2.33 -3.80
C VAL A 127 -8.68 -1.16 -4.31
N PRO A 128 -8.83 -1.01 -5.64
CA PRO A 128 -9.62 0.07 -6.24
C PRO A 128 -11.13 -0.12 -6.03
#